data_AF-A0A937ZWK2-F1
#
_entry.id   AF-A0A937ZWK2-F1
#
_cell.length_a   1.000
_cell.length_b   1.000
_cell.length_c   1.000
_cell.angle_alpha   90.00
_cell.angle_beta   90.00
_cell.angle_gamma   90.00
#
_symmetry.space_group_name_H-M   'P 1'
#
loop_
_entity.id
_entity.type
_entity.pdbx_description
1 polymer ?
#
loop_
_entity_poly.entity_id
_entity_poly.type
_entity_poly.pdbx_seq_one_letter_code
_entity_poly.pdbx_strand_id
1 'polypeptide(L)'
;QEALAAEHDIDVAGSGRLPKVSLYTQGGYNDYFGTLGSGLLGADFAQSEKSAQVGARLSLPLYQGGLTAARRRQAQAFASAAMEAGIAAERDVIAQTRAARSSWLAARELIESSQVAVESAQLSLEGVRAENTVGNRTILDILDAEQELITARVRLVTARRNAYVAGFSLLAAMGRAEARDLGLDGGALYDPEVNYRRVRGKWFDWDDDPAPTAKATRTVDTAVQDGEIPAK
;
A
#
# COMPACT_ATOMS: atom_id res chain seq x y z
N GLN A 1 11.17 3.11 1.29
CA GLN A 1 11.44 3.36 2.73
C GLN A 1 12.32 2.27 3.33
N GLU A 2 12.15 1.00 2.94
CA GLU A 2 12.98 -0.11 3.41
C GLU A 2 14.49 0.05 3.14
N ALA A 3 14.88 0.61 1.98
CA ALA A 3 16.30 0.82 1.66
C ALA A 3 17.02 1.79 2.63
N LEU A 4 16.33 2.85 3.09
CA LEU A 4 16.91 3.81 4.05
C LEU A 4 17.01 3.20 5.47
N ALA A 5 16.04 2.38 5.85
CA ALA A 5 16.09 1.63 7.11
C ALA A 5 17.27 0.64 7.11
N ALA A 6 17.46 -0.08 5.99
CA ALA A 6 18.54 -1.03 5.85
C ALA A 6 19.95 -0.37 5.91
N GLU A 7 20.08 0.87 5.46
CA GLU A 7 21.32 1.63 5.62
C GLU A 7 21.60 1.96 7.09
N HIS A 8 20.59 2.41 7.84
CA HIS A 8 20.71 2.64 9.28
C HIS A 8 20.99 1.35 10.06
N ASP A 9 20.48 0.21 9.61
CA ASP A 9 20.78 -1.09 10.22
C ASP A 9 22.27 -1.46 10.11
N ILE A 10 22.97 -1.03 9.04
CA ILE A 10 24.43 -1.19 8.93
C ILE A 10 25.16 -0.39 9.99
N ASP A 11 24.72 0.85 10.24
CA ASP A 11 25.30 1.73 11.25
C ASP A 11 25.02 1.22 12.67
N VAL A 12 23.81 0.74 12.93
CA VAL A 12 23.43 0.09 14.20
C VAL A 12 24.27 -1.18 14.40
N ALA A 13 24.44 -2.03 13.38
CA ALA A 13 25.32 -3.20 13.46
C ALA A 13 26.78 -2.81 13.72
N GLY A 14 27.23 -1.68 13.17
CA GLY A 14 28.55 -1.09 13.39
C GLY A 14 28.74 -0.49 14.79
N SER A 15 27.67 -0.11 15.48
CA SER A 15 27.71 0.49 16.83
C SER A 15 28.16 -0.48 17.94
N GLY A 16 28.16 -1.80 17.66
CA GLY A 16 28.53 -2.84 18.64
C GLY A 16 29.96 -2.76 19.18
N ARG A 17 30.85 -2.00 18.52
CA ARG A 17 32.23 -1.71 18.96
C ARG A 17 32.39 -0.36 19.67
N LEU A 18 31.35 0.47 19.68
CA LEU A 18 31.39 1.78 20.31
C LEU A 18 31.16 1.65 21.83
N PRO A 19 31.73 2.56 22.65
CA PRO A 19 31.42 2.60 24.06
C PRO A 19 29.93 2.89 24.29
N LYS A 20 29.31 2.13 25.18
CA LYS A 20 27.92 2.37 25.62
C LYS A 20 27.96 3.01 27.01
N VAL A 21 27.35 4.18 27.14
CA VAL A 21 27.13 4.85 28.43
C VAL A 21 25.67 4.66 28.80
N SER A 22 25.43 4.10 29.98
CA SER A 22 24.09 3.96 30.55
C SER A 22 24.04 4.64 31.91
N LEU A 23 23.02 5.45 32.13
CA LEU A 23 22.70 6.03 33.43
C LEU A 23 21.63 5.15 34.06
N TYR A 24 21.80 4.75 35.32
CA TYR A 24 20.79 4.00 36.04
C TYR A 24 20.56 4.62 37.41
N THR A 25 19.30 4.57 37.84
CA THR A 25 18.84 5.05 39.13
C THR A 25 18.04 3.92 39.77
N GLN A 26 18.42 3.52 40.98
CA GLN A 26 17.72 2.48 41.74
C GLN A 26 17.34 3.04 43.10
N GLY A 27 16.07 2.94 43.46
CA GLY A 27 15.56 3.24 44.80
C GLY A 27 14.89 2.00 45.37
N GLY A 28 15.25 1.62 46.59
CA GLY A 28 14.70 0.48 47.30
C GLY A 28 14.31 0.84 48.73
N TYR A 29 13.13 0.39 49.14
CA TYR A 29 12.68 0.43 50.52
C TYR A 29 12.51 -1.00 51.00
N ASN A 30 13.34 -1.41 51.96
CA ASN A 30 13.19 -2.70 52.64
C ASN A 30 12.76 -2.46 54.08
N ASP A 31 11.71 -3.15 54.49
CA ASP A 31 11.21 -3.15 55.86
C ASP A 31 11.25 -4.59 56.38
N TYR A 32 11.86 -4.76 57.55
CA TYR A 32 12.06 -6.05 58.17
C TYR A 32 10.96 -6.42 59.18
N PHE A 33 9.93 -5.58 59.33
CA PHE A 33 8.72 -5.85 60.12
C PHE A 33 9.00 -6.48 61.50
N GLY A 34 10.05 -6.05 62.18
CA GLY A 34 10.39 -6.53 63.53
C GLY A 34 11.12 -7.87 63.62
N THR A 35 11.51 -8.48 62.50
CA THR A 35 12.13 -9.82 62.47
C THR A 35 13.63 -9.83 62.77
N LEU A 36 14.31 -8.68 62.69
CA LEU A 36 15.68 -8.56 63.21
C LEU A 36 15.62 -8.53 64.75
N GLY A 37 16.02 -9.64 65.38
CA GLY A 37 16.06 -9.76 66.84
C GLY A 37 17.05 -8.79 67.47
N SER A 38 16.69 -8.24 68.63
CA SER A 38 17.57 -7.40 69.46
C SER A 38 18.86 -8.17 69.78
N GLY A 39 20.01 -7.56 69.51
CA GLY A 39 21.31 -8.20 69.73
C GLY A 39 21.53 -8.46 71.22
N LEU A 40 22.24 -9.55 71.56
CA LEU A 40 22.80 -9.71 72.90
C LEU A 40 23.66 -8.46 73.16
N LEU A 41 23.36 -7.72 74.24
CA LEU A 41 23.86 -6.37 74.59
C LEU A 41 22.99 -5.16 74.20
N GLY A 42 21.72 -5.34 73.82
CA GLY A 42 20.76 -4.22 73.71
C GLY A 42 21.03 -3.24 72.56
N ALA A 43 21.68 -3.73 71.49
CA ALA A 43 21.84 -2.96 70.27
C ALA A 43 20.52 -2.97 69.47
N ASP A 44 19.94 -1.79 69.25
CA ASP A 44 18.79 -1.60 68.35
C ASP A 44 19.23 -1.70 66.89
N PHE A 45 18.68 -2.66 66.16
CA PHE A 45 18.88 -2.79 64.71
C PHE A 45 17.82 -1.99 63.97
N ALA A 46 18.24 -1.17 63.00
CA ALA A 46 17.32 -0.41 62.16
C ALA A 46 16.44 -1.37 61.33
N GLN A 47 15.12 -1.32 61.54
CA GLN A 47 14.14 -2.21 60.90
C GLN A 47 13.68 -1.75 59.51
N SER A 48 13.99 -0.51 59.12
CA SER A 48 13.67 0.03 57.79
C SER A 48 14.95 0.56 57.14
N GLU A 49 15.25 0.08 55.95
CA GLU A 49 16.36 0.55 55.12
C GLU A 49 15.83 1.23 53.85
N LYS A 50 16.20 2.51 53.69
CA LYS A 50 15.99 3.28 52.47
C LYS A 50 17.32 3.38 51.76
N SER A 51 17.41 2.82 50.57
CA SER A 51 18.57 2.97 49.69
C SER A 51 18.17 3.67 48.40
N ALA A 52 19.00 4.63 47.99
CA ALA A 52 18.90 5.29 46.70
C ALA A 52 20.31 5.33 46.10
N GLN A 53 20.46 4.82 44.88
CA GLN A 53 21.72 4.73 44.18
C GLN A 53 21.56 5.34 42.79
N VAL A 54 22.47 6.23 42.43
CA VAL A 54 22.58 6.81 41.10
C VAL A 54 23.98 6.48 40.59
N GLY A 55 24.06 5.87 39.42
CA GLY A 55 25.33 5.47 38.82
C GLY A 55 25.33 5.61 37.32
N ALA A 56 26.51 5.84 36.76
CA ALA A 56 26.76 5.73 35.33
C ALA A 56 27.62 4.48 35.07
N ARG A 57 27.25 3.67 34.08
CA ARG A 57 28.02 2.51 33.63
C ARG A 57 28.48 2.73 32.20
N LEU A 58 29.79 2.75 32.02
CA LEU A 58 30.46 2.73 30.73
C LEU A 58 30.86 1.29 30.40
N SER A 59 30.43 0.78 29.24
CA SER A 59 30.80 -0.53 28.72
C SER A 59 31.49 -0.37 27.37
N LEU A 60 32.77 -0.76 27.30
CA LEU A 60 33.56 -0.74 26.06
C LEU A 60 34.09 -2.15 25.77
N PRO A 61 33.51 -2.86 24.79
CA PRO A 61 34.01 -4.17 24.40
C PRO A 61 35.33 -4.01 23.60
N LEU A 62 36.43 -4.57 24.12
CA LEU A 62 37.75 -4.50 23.46
C LEU A 62 37.89 -5.51 22.31
N TYR A 63 37.36 -6.72 22.48
CA TYR A 63 37.39 -7.77 21.46
C TYR A 63 36.18 -8.70 21.59
N GLN A 64 35.55 -9.04 20.47
CA GLN A 64 34.30 -9.82 20.42
C GLN A 64 34.39 -10.99 19.41
N GLY A 65 35.59 -11.50 19.14
CA GLY A 65 35.77 -12.66 18.25
C GLY A 65 35.26 -12.45 16.81
N GLY A 66 35.22 -11.21 16.32
CA GLY A 66 34.74 -10.88 14.97
C GLY A 66 33.22 -10.80 14.81
N LEU A 67 32.43 -10.98 15.87
CA LEU A 67 30.95 -10.94 15.83
C LEU A 67 30.40 -9.66 15.18
N THR A 68 30.90 -8.49 15.61
CA THR A 68 30.45 -7.19 15.09
C THR A 68 30.80 -7.00 13.61
N ALA A 69 31.95 -7.51 13.17
CA ALA A 69 32.32 -7.49 11.75
C ALA A 69 31.42 -8.41 10.91
N ALA A 70 31.06 -9.59 11.44
CA ALA A 70 30.13 -10.51 10.78
C ALA A 70 28.72 -9.92 10.68
N ARG A 71 28.19 -9.33 11.77
CA ARG A 71 26.89 -8.64 11.78
C ARG A 71 26.84 -7.48 10.80
N ARG A 72 27.92 -6.69 10.69
CA ARG A 72 27.99 -5.60 9.71
C ARG A 72 27.94 -6.13 8.27
N ARG A 73 28.69 -7.21 7.96
CA ARG A 73 28.63 -7.86 6.63
C ARG A 73 27.25 -8.41 6.32
N GLN A 74 26.58 -9.00 7.31
CA GLN A 74 25.21 -9.47 7.19
C GLN A 74 24.23 -8.31 6.90
N ALA A 75 24.31 -7.21 7.65
CA ALA A 75 23.48 -6.02 7.43
C ALA A 75 23.72 -5.41 6.03
N GLN A 76 24.97 -5.39 5.56
CA GLN A 76 25.30 -4.96 4.19
C GLN A 76 24.65 -5.86 3.13
N ALA A 77 24.68 -7.18 3.31
CA ALA A 77 24.03 -8.12 2.39
C ALA A 77 22.49 -7.92 2.38
N PHE A 78 21.88 -7.68 3.54
CA PHE A 78 20.46 -7.34 3.63
C PHE A 78 20.13 -6.02 2.94
N ALA A 79 20.94 -4.98 3.12
CA ALA A 79 20.75 -3.71 2.42
C ALA A 79 20.85 -3.86 0.90
N SER A 80 21.81 -4.64 0.40
CA SER A 80 21.87 -4.95 -1.03
C SER A 80 20.64 -5.71 -1.52
N ALA A 81 20.14 -6.68 -0.74
CA ALA A 81 18.93 -7.42 -1.10
C ALA A 81 17.69 -6.52 -1.12
N ALA A 82 17.57 -5.58 -0.18
CA ALA A 82 16.47 -4.60 -0.14
C ALA A 82 16.52 -3.64 -1.33
N MET A 83 17.72 -3.21 -1.76
CA MET A 83 17.86 -2.41 -2.98
C MET A 83 17.44 -3.19 -4.23
N GLU A 84 17.89 -4.44 -4.38
CA GLU A 84 17.48 -5.30 -5.49
C GLU A 84 15.97 -5.57 -5.50
N ALA A 85 15.35 -5.76 -4.32
CA ALA A 85 13.91 -5.91 -4.20
C ALA A 85 13.16 -4.63 -4.67
N GLY A 86 13.70 -3.45 -4.38
CA GLY A 86 13.17 -2.18 -4.88
C GLY A 86 13.25 -2.07 -6.41
N ILE A 87 14.40 -2.44 -6.99
CA ILE A 87 14.60 -2.46 -8.45
C ILE A 87 13.68 -3.50 -9.11
N ALA A 88 13.50 -4.67 -8.50
CA ALA A 88 12.59 -5.70 -8.98
C ALA A 88 11.14 -5.19 -8.97
N ALA A 89 10.70 -4.55 -7.89
CA ALA A 89 9.37 -3.95 -7.81
C ALA A 89 9.16 -2.87 -8.88
N GLU A 90 10.16 -2.01 -9.13
CA GLU A 90 10.11 -1.02 -10.21
C GLU A 90 9.95 -1.69 -11.59
N ARG A 91 10.76 -2.72 -11.88
CA ARG A 91 10.68 -3.48 -13.13
C ARG A 91 9.33 -4.16 -13.30
N ASP A 92 8.79 -4.73 -12.24
CA ASP A 92 7.48 -5.38 -12.24
C ASP A 92 6.36 -4.37 -12.53
N VAL A 93 6.38 -3.20 -11.91
CA VAL A 93 5.41 -2.12 -12.20
C VAL A 93 5.50 -1.68 -13.66
N ILE A 94 6.72 -1.50 -14.19
CA ILE A 94 6.92 -1.14 -15.61
C ILE A 94 6.38 -2.24 -16.54
N ALA A 95 6.68 -3.50 -16.24
CA ALA A 95 6.22 -4.65 -17.04
C ALA A 95 4.69 -4.78 -17.01
N GLN A 96 4.08 -4.69 -15.83
CA GLN A 96 2.62 -4.72 -15.65
C GLN A 96 1.94 -3.57 -16.38
N THR A 97 2.49 -2.35 -16.29
CA THR A 97 1.93 -1.17 -16.99
C THR A 97 2.01 -1.33 -18.51
N ARG A 98 3.12 -1.86 -19.03
CA ARG A 98 3.25 -2.16 -20.47
C ARG A 98 2.27 -3.22 -20.92
N ALA A 99 2.11 -4.30 -20.15
CA ALA A 99 1.15 -5.36 -20.46
C ALA A 99 -0.30 -4.85 -20.43
N ALA A 100 -0.66 -4.04 -19.44
CA ALA A 100 -1.98 -3.40 -19.34
C ALA A 100 -2.24 -2.46 -20.52
N ARG A 101 -1.24 -1.66 -20.93
CA ARG A 101 -1.34 -0.77 -22.09
C ARG A 101 -1.56 -1.56 -23.38
N SER A 102 -0.80 -2.63 -23.61
CA SER A 102 -0.99 -3.49 -24.77
C SER A 102 -2.37 -4.14 -24.79
N SER A 103 -2.86 -4.58 -23.64
CA SER A 103 -4.21 -5.17 -23.50
C SER A 103 -5.31 -4.15 -23.80
N TRP A 104 -5.16 -2.91 -23.36
CA TRP A 104 -6.10 -1.83 -23.69
C TRP A 104 -6.10 -1.46 -25.17
N LEU A 105 -4.92 -1.41 -25.81
CA LEU A 105 -4.81 -1.18 -27.26
C LEU A 105 -5.48 -2.31 -28.05
N ALA A 106 -5.23 -3.57 -27.69
CA ALA A 106 -5.90 -4.72 -28.30
C ALA A 106 -7.42 -4.68 -28.12
N ALA A 107 -7.90 -4.27 -26.94
CA ALA A 107 -9.33 -4.11 -26.69
C ALA A 107 -9.96 -3.01 -27.55
N ARG A 108 -9.24 -1.91 -27.84
CA ARG A 108 -9.69 -0.87 -28.76
C ARG A 108 -9.78 -1.38 -30.20
N GLU A 109 -8.78 -2.11 -30.66
CA GLU A 109 -8.78 -2.71 -32.00
C GLU A 109 -9.94 -3.71 -32.16
N LEU A 110 -10.21 -4.50 -31.11
CA LEU A 110 -11.33 -5.44 -31.12
C LEU A 110 -12.69 -4.73 -31.23
N ILE A 111 -12.83 -3.52 -30.67
CA ILE A 111 -14.04 -2.71 -30.86
C ILE A 111 -14.20 -2.33 -32.33
N GLU A 112 -13.14 -1.86 -32.98
CA GLU A 112 -13.17 -1.48 -34.40
C GLU A 112 -13.53 -2.68 -35.28
N SER A 113 -12.86 -3.82 -35.09
CA SER A 113 -13.19 -5.07 -35.78
C SER A 113 -14.64 -5.51 -35.54
N SER A 114 -15.15 -5.38 -34.31
CA SER A 114 -16.53 -5.72 -33.97
C SER A 114 -17.55 -4.76 -34.61
N GLN A 115 -17.18 -3.49 -34.83
CA GLN A 115 -18.04 -2.53 -35.54
C GLN A 115 -18.17 -2.91 -37.01
N VAL A 116 -17.05 -3.25 -37.67
CA VAL A 116 -17.06 -3.73 -39.06
C VAL A 116 -17.87 -5.02 -39.19
N ALA A 117 -17.77 -5.94 -38.21
CA ALA A 117 -18.57 -7.16 -38.20
C ALA A 117 -20.08 -6.88 -38.09
N VAL A 118 -20.49 -5.88 -37.30
CA VAL A 118 -21.90 -5.46 -37.20
C VAL A 118 -22.38 -4.85 -38.52
N GLU A 119 -21.58 -4.00 -39.15
CA GLU A 119 -21.91 -3.39 -40.45
C GLU A 119 -22.05 -4.47 -41.54
N SER A 120 -21.12 -5.43 -41.58
CA SER A 120 -21.17 -6.56 -42.51
C SER A 120 -22.41 -7.43 -42.27
N ALA A 121 -22.75 -7.75 -41.02
CA ALA A 121 -23.93 -8.55 -40.71
C ALA A 121 -25.23 -7.80 -41.06
N GLN A 122 -25.25 -6.47 -40.90
CA GLN A 122 -26.38 -5.64 -41.29
C GLN A 122 -26.57 -5.62 -42.81
N LEU A 123 -25.49 -5.47 -43.56
CA LEU A 123 -25.52 -5.56 -45.03
C LEU A 123 -25.99 -6.94 -45.50
N SER A 124 -25.52 -8.03 -44.88
CA SER A 124 -26.00 -9.39 -45.17
C SER A 124 -27.49 -9.54 -44.93
N LEU A 125 -28.01 -9.01 -43.82
CA LEU A 125 -29.45 -9.02 -43.53
C LEU A 125 -30.26 -8.26 -44.58
N GLU A 126 -29.78 -7.10 -45.03
CA GLU A 126 -30.42 -6.34 -46.11
C GLU A 126 -30.43 -7.13 -47.43
N GLY A 127 -29.32 -7.82 -47.76
CA GLY A 127 -29.22 -8.70 -48.91
C GLY A 127 -30.23 -9.86 -48.86
N VAL A 128 -30.31 -10.57 -47.72
CA VAL A 128 -31.24 -11.71 -47.54
C VAL A 128 -32.70 -11.24 -47.61
N ARG A 129 -33.03 -10.05 -47.06
CA ARG A 129 -34.36 -9.45 -47.16
C ARG A 129 -34.73 -9.11 -48.61
N ALA A 130 -33.77 -8.58 -49.38
CA ALA A 130 -33.97 -8.31 -50.80
C ALA A 130 -34.20 -9.61 -51.59
N GLU A 131 -33.38 -10.65 -51.38
CA GLU A 131 -33.52 -11.96 -52.02
C GLU A 131 -34.84 -12.66 -51.65
N ASN A 132 -35.31 -12.51 -50.40
CA ASN A 132 -36.60 -13.03 -49.97
C ASN A 132 -37.77 -12.33 -50.68
N THR A 133 -37.66 -11.02 -50.94
CA THR A 133 -38.69 -10.26 -51.67
C THR A 133 -38.87 -10.76 -53.10
N VAL A 134 -37.80 -11.28 -53.71
CA VAL A 134 -37.81 -11.89 -55.05
C VAL A 134 -38.13 -13.40 -55.01
N GLY A 135 -38.28 -13.98 -53.82
CA GLY A 135 -38.62 -15.40 -53.62
C GLY A 135 -37.42 -16.37 -53.63
N ASN A 136 -36.18 -15.87 -53.63
CA ASN A 136 -34.96 -16.68 -53.68
C ASN A 136 -34.45 -17.14 -52.30
N ARG A 137 -34.95 -16.55 -51.22
CA ARG A 137 -34.63 -16.88 -49.82
C ARG A 137 -35.90 -17.09 -49.01
N THR A 138 -35.82 -17.87 -47.94
CA THR A 138 -36.93 -18.13 -47.03
C THR A 138 -36.98 -17.15 -45.86
N ILE A 139 -38.09 -17.14 -45.11
CA ILE A 139 -38.19 -16.36 -43.86
C ILE A 139 -37.21 -16.88 -42.80
N LEU A 140 -36.90 -18.17 -42.82
CA LEU A 140 -35.90 -18.76 -41.91
C LEU A 140 -34.51 -18.14 -42.14
N ASP A 141 -34.12 -17.91 -43.40
CA ASP A 141 -32.87 -17.22 -43.72
C ASP A 141 -32.81 -15.80 -43.15
N ILE A 142 -33.94 -15.08 -43.13
CA ILE A 142 -34.02 -13.74 -42.51
C ILE A 142 -33.81 -13.85 -41.00
N LEU A 143 -34.48 -14.80 -40.34
CA LEU A 143 -34.34 -15.00 -38.89
C LEU A 143 -32.92 -15.38 -38.50
N ASP A 144 -32.25 -16.22 -39.30
CA ASP A 144 -30.86 -16.60 -39.10
C ASP A 144 -29.92 -15.38 -39.26
N ALA A 145 -30.14 -14.55 -40.29
CA ALA A 145 -29.38 -13.31 -40.49
C ALA A 145 -29.64 -12.26 -39.38
N GLU A 146 -30.87 -12.18 -38.86
CA GLU A 146 -31.19 -11.33 -37.71
C GLU A 146 -30.49 -11.82 -36.44
N GLN A 147 -30.43 -13.14 -36.22
CA GLN A 147 -29.69 -13.74 -35.11
C GLN A 147 -28.19 -13.46 -35.22
N GLU A 148 -27.62 -13.53 -36.41
CA GLU A 148 -26.21 -13.20 -36.67
C GLU A 148 -25.91 -11.72 -36.35
N LEU A 149 -26.78 -10.80 -36.80
CA LEU A 149 -26.67 -9.36 -36.49
C LEU A 149 -26.75 -9.09 -34.99
N ILE A 150 -27.70 -9.72 -34.28
CA ILE A 150 -27.82 -9.59 -32.82
C ILE A 150 -26.56 -10.11 -32.13
N THR A 151 -26.04 -11.25 -32.57
CA THR A 151 -24.80 -11.83 -32.03
C THR A 151 -23.61 -10.89 -32.24
N ALA A 152 -23.47 -10.30 -33.43
CA ALA A 152 -22.44 -9.30 -33.71
C ALA A 152 -22.57 -8.06 -32.80
N ARG A 153 -23.80 -7.56 -32.59
CA ARG A 153 -24.05 -6.42 -31.68
C ARG A 153 -23.69 -6.74 -30.23
N VAL A 154 -24.04 -7.92 -29.74
CA VAL A 154 -23.67 -8.38 -28.38
C VAL A 154 -22.15 -8.48 -28.23
N ARG A 155 -21.44 -8.98 -29.25
CA ARG A 155 -19.97 -9.00 -29.27
C ARG A 155 -19.38 -7.58 -29.20
N LEU A 156 -19.94 -6.63 -29.95
CA LEU A 156 -19.50 -5.23 -29.90
C LEU A 156 -19.70 -4.61 -28.51
N VAL A 157 -20.85 -4.82 -27.86
CA VAL A 157 -21.11 -4.33 -26.50
C VAL A 157 -20.13 -4.95 -25.50
N THR A 158 -19.87 -6.25 -25.63
CA THR A 158 -18.90 -6.97 -24.80
C THR A 158 -17.49 -6.43 -24.99
N ALA A 159 -17.08 -6.17 -26.24
CA ALA A 159 -15.79 -5.57 -26.56
C ALA A 159 -15.64 -4.15 -25.95
N ARG A 160 -16.69 -3.32 -26.04
CA ARG A 160 -16.73 -2.00 -25.39
C ARG A 160 -16.55 -2.11 -23.88
N ARG A 161 -17.30 -2.99 -23.22
CA ARG A 161 -17.17 -3.25 -21.78
C ARG A 161 -15.75 -3.70 -21.41
N ASN A 162 -15.16 -4.62 -22.17
CA ASN A 162 -13.81 -5.11 -21.93
C ASN A 162 -12.75 -4.01 -22.10
N ALA A 163 -12.91 -3.11 -23.08
CA ALA A 163 -12.02 -1.96 -23.22
C ALA A 163 -12.11 -0.96 -22.06
N TYR A 164 -13.31 -0.73 -21.53
CA TYR A 164 -13.48 0.05 -20.29
C TYR A 164 -12.73 -0.58 -19.12
N VAL A 165 -12.91 -1.88 -18.90
CA VAL A 165 -12.20 -2.61 -17.83
C VAL A 165 -10.68 -2.55 -18.04
N ALA A 166 -10.21 -2.78 -19.27
CA ALA A 166 -8.78 -2.70 -19.59
C ALA A 166 -8.21 -1.27 -19.37
N GLY A 167 -9.00 -0.23 -19.64
CA GLY A 167 -8.64 1.15 -19.37
C GLY A 167 -8.48 1.43 -17.87
N PHE A 168 -9.41 0.94 -17.04
CA PHE A 168 -9.31 1.03 -15.58
C PHE A 168 -8.12 0.23 -15.04
N SER A 169 -7.86 -0.97 -15.56
CA SER A 169 -6.68 -1.75 -15.16
C SER A 169 -5.38 -1.02 -15.48
N LEU A 170 -5.32 -0.29 -16.61
CA LEU A 170 -4.16 0.56 -16.93
C LEU A 170 -4.03 1.75 -15.97
N LEU A 171 -5.13 2.44 -15.65
CA LEU A 171 -5.12 3.50 -14.65
C LEU A 171 -4.64 2.99 -13.28
N ALA A 172 -5.09 1.79 -12.88
CA ALA A 172 -4.68 1.16 -11.63
C ALA A 172 -3.19 0.80 -11.62
N ALA A 173 -2.67 0.23 -12.72
CA ALA A 173 -1.24 -0.06 -12.85
C ALA A 173 -0.37 1.21 -12.81
N MET A 174 -0.87 2.34 -13.30
CA MET A 174 -0.21 3.64 -13.21
C MET A 174 -0.34 4.32 -11.83
N GLY A 175 -1.09 3.72 -10.90
CA GLY A 175 -1.39 4.33 -9.59
C GLY A 175 -2.38 5.49 -9.66
N ARG A 176 -3.14 5.62 -10.77
CA ARG A 176 -4.12 6.70 -11.01
C ARG A 176 -5.56 6.21 -11.00
N ALA A 177 -5.83 5.11 -10.30
CA ALA A 177 -7.19 4.60 -10.08
C ALA A 177 -7.74 4.99 -8.70
N GLU A 178 -7.16 6.01 -8.07
CA GLU A 178 -7.69 6.52 -6.81
C GLU A 178 -8.94 7.38 -7.06
N ALA A 179 -9.82 7.46 -6.06
CA ALA A 179 -11.04 8.28 -6.11
C ALA A 179 -10.76 9.73 -6.54
N ARG A 180 -9.60 10.29 -6.14
CA ARG A 180 -9.14 11.63 -6.54
C ARG A 180 -8.91 11.76 -8.06
N ASP A 181 -8.33 10.74 -8.69
CA ASP A 181 -8.02 10.76 -10.12
C ASP A 181 -9.26 10.48 -10.97
N LEU A 182 -10.24 9.79 -10.39
CA LEU A 182 -11.51 9.44 -11.03
C LEU A 182 -12.60 10.51 -10.82
N GLY A 183 -12.28 11.61 -10.13
CA GLY A 183 -13.26 12.67 -9.81
C GLY A 183 -14.40 12.19 -8.90
N LEU A 184 -14.19 11.09 -8.17
CA LEU A 184 -15.15 10.58 -7.20
C LEU A 184 -14.98 11.40 -5.92
N ASP A 185 -15.83 12.43 -5.78
CA ASP A 185 -15.90 13.29 -4.60
C ASP A 185 -16.34 12.46 -3.38
N GLY A 186 -15.37 11.99 -2.59
CA GLY A 186 -15.60 10.90 -1.65
C GLY A 186 -14.56 10.75 -0.56
N GLY A 187 -14.34 11.82 0.22
CA GLY A 187 -13.71 11.75 1.55
C GLY A 187 -12.19 11.93 1.61
N ALA A 188 -11.70 12.13 2.84
CA ALA A 188 -10.28 12.32 3.12
C ALA A 188 -9.49 11.02 2.84
N LEU A 189 -8.70 11.01 1.77
CA LEU A 189 -7.80 9.91 1.45
C LEU A 189 -6.63 9.85 2.46
N TYR A 190 -6.13 8.65 2.72
CA TYR A 190 -4.97 8.43 3.60
C TYR A 190 -3.70 9.00 2.94
N ASP A 191 -3.13 10.06 3.52
CA ASP A 191 -1.82 10.61 3.12
C ASP A 191 -0.72 10.10 4.07
N PRO A 192 0.17 9.19 3.62
CA PRO A 192 1.23 8.64 4.46
C PRO A 192 2.27 9.70 4.87
N GLU A 193 2.42 10.80 4.14
CA GLU A 193 3.40 11.84 4.47
C GLU A 193 2.98 12.66 5.69
N VAL A 194 1.68 12.81 5.95
CA VAL A 194 1.17 13.55 7.10
C VAL A 194 1.67 12.91 8.40
N ASN A 195 1.60 11.59 8.50
CA ASN A 195 2.09 10.85 9.67
C ASN A 195 3.62 10.97 9.80
N TYR A 196 4.36 10.84 8.70
CA TYR A 196 5.82 10.98 8.73
C TYR A 196 6.26 12.38 9.18
N ARG A 197 5.70 13.44 8.58
CA ARG A 197 6.01 14.82 8.94
C ARG A 197 5.63 15.14 10.39
N ARG A 198 4.56 14.53 10.90
CA ARG A 198 4.10 14.68 12.29
C ARG A 198 5.08 14.08 13.30
N VAL A 199 5.66 12.91 13.01
CA VAL A 199 6.48 12.18 13.99
C VAL A 199 7.98 12.46 13.85
N ARG A 200 8.48 12.81 12.66
CA ARG A 200 9.92 12.94 12.39
C ARG A 200 10.71 13.89 13.31
N GLY A 201 10.04 14.87 13.91
CA GLY A 201 10.66 15.87 14.79
C GLY A 201 10.58 15.54 16.28
N LYS A 202 9.86 14.47 16.65
CA LYS A 202 9.66 14.09 18.03
C LYS A 202 10.88 13.34 18.53
N TRP A 203 11.56 13.93 19.50
CA TRP A 203 12.74 13.37 20.16
C TRP A 203 12.40 12.69 21.49
N PHE A 204 11.17 12.90 21.99
CA PHE A 204 10.68 12.39 23.26
C PHE A 204 9.35 11.65 23.05
N ASP A 205 9.25 10.44 23.61
CA ASP A 205 8.11 9.53 23.42
C ASP A 205 6.83 9.99 24.11
N TRP A 206 6.94 10.97 25.03
CA TRP A 206 5.79 11.56 25.72
C TRP A 206 5.36 12.90 25.10
N ASP A 207 5.96 13.28 23.97
CA ASP A 207 5.56 14.44 23.18
C ASP A 207 4.34 14.03 22.32
N ASP A 208 3.23 13.70 22.98
CA ASP A 208 2.01 13.21 22.34
C ASP A 208 1.29 14.34 21.60
N ASP A 209 0.83 14.08 20.38
CA ASP A 209 -0.10 15.02 19.73
C ASP A 209 -1.47 14.96 20.40
N PRO A 210 -2.22 16.07 20.41
CA PRO A 210 -3.62 16.03 20.79
C PRO A 210 -4.35 14.95 19.98
N ALA A 211 -5.21 14.17 20.67
CA ALA A 211 -5.91 13.03 20.08
C ALA A 211 -6.56 13.43 18.74
N PRO A 212 -6.42 12.60 17.68
CA PRO A 212 -6.95 12.94 16.37
C PRO A 212 -8.45 13.15 16.48
N THR A 213 -8.89 14.40 16.26
CA THR A 213 -10.31 14.71 16.20
C THR A 213 -10.87 14.10 14.92
N ALA A 214 -11.72 13.08 15.04
CA ALA A 214 -12.40 12.50 13.90
C ALA A 214 -13.28 13.58 13.24
N LYS A 215 -12.82 14.17 12.14
CA LYS A 215 -13.67 14.97 11.26
C LYS A 215 -14.49 13.99 10.43
N ALA A 216 -15.64 13.59 10.94
CA ALA A 216 -16.60 12.81 10.17
C ALA A 216 -17.07 13.66 8.98
N THR A 217 -16.82 13.22 7.75
CA THR A 217 -17.51 13.74 6.57
C THR A 217 -18.97 13.31 6.69
N ARG A 218 -19.81 14.19 7.22
CA ARG A 218 -21.26 13.97 7.23
C ARG A 218 -21.74 13.98 5.78
N THR A 219 -22.41 12.92 5.36
CA THR A 219 -23.01 12.80 4.01
C THR A 219 -24.03 13.91 3.71
N VAL A 220 -24.49 14.62 4.74
CA VAL A 220 -25.44 15.75 4.64
C VAL A 220 -24.78 17.03 4.08
N ASP A 221 -23.46 17.16 4.19
CA ASP A 221 -22.70 18.35 3.78
C ASP A 221 -22.01 18.19 2.41
N THR A 222 -22.11 17.00 1.79
CA THR A 222 -21.61 16.75 0.42
C THR A 222 -22.68 17.19 -0.57
N ALA A 223 -22.30 18.04 -1.54
CA ALA A 223 -23.20 18.46 -2.61
C ALA A 223 -23.74 17.21 -3.34
N VAL A 224 -25.05 17.18 -3.59
CA VAL A 224 -25.67 16.08 -4.35
C VAL A 224 -24.99 16.03 -5.71
N GLN A 225 -24.53 14.85 -6.13
CA GLN A 225 -24.05 14.64 -7.50
C GLN A 225 -25.25 14.83 -8.43
N ASP A 226 -25.35 16.00 -9.05
CA ASP A 226 -26.25 16.19 -10.18
C ASP A 226 -25.65 15.47 -11.39
N GLY A 227 -26.52 14.86 -12.20
CA GLY A 227 -26.11 14.17 -13.43
C GLY A 227 -25.71 15.13 -14.56
N GLU A 228 -25.43 16.39 -14.24
CA GLU A 228 -25.11 17.42 -15.22
C GLU A 228 -23.63 17.35 -15.59
N ILE A 229 -23.38 17.04 -16.86
CA ILE A 229 -22.05 17.02 -17.43
C ILE A 229 -21.62 18.49 -17.62
N PRO A 230 -20.56 18.99 -16.96
CA PRO A 230 -20.12 20.37 -17.14
C PRO A 230 -19.77 20.60 -18.61
N ALA A 231 -20.46 21.57 -19.23
CA ALA A 231 -20.18 22.01 -20.58
C ALA A 231 -18.77 22.62 -20.64
N LYS A 232 -18.05 22.25 -21.70
CA LYS A 232 -16.66 22.65 -21.97
C LYS A 232 -16.50 24.14 -22.21
#